data_AF-A0A957EN70-F1
#
_entry.id   AF-A0A957EN70-F1
#
_cell.length_a   1.000
_cell.length_b   1.000
_cell.length_c   1.000
_cell.angle_alpha   90.00
_cell.angle_beta   90.00
_cell.angle_gamma   90.00
#
_symmetry.space_group_name_H-M   'P 1'
#
loop_
_entity.id
_entity.type
_entity.pdbx_description
1 polymer ?
#
loop_
_entity_poly.entity_id
_entity_poly.type
_entity_poly.pdbx_seq_one_letter_code
_entity_poly.pdbx_strand_id
1 'polypeptide(L)'
;MNRKQMKWLFVLVGALVLLAACQAETELPPATLLIPTSIVPANVDTGGGQSTLPAPVTLTPVPTTIAETQPTATAVSATTTPIPPSSTPAAATTYRIAFVEDNDVLNVRSGAGVANGIVGELAPGVAGVSITGNGDLVSGSTWVPVTDGKVTGWVNGRFLTEVIPSAQFCADQAVLDLLAQLKTAVEQKDNVLLAQLIHPERGLRIRVNWWNPEVLLNGDARATLFTGSTSYDWGVHDGSGEPFVGSFSSEILPMLQEDLLRATEMRCNDILAGPTAGFVQLPEGYDALNYYSLYRPAADESGFDWGTWVVGVERWNGRYYLSYLVHFEWEI
;
A
#
# COMPACT_ATOMS: atom_id res chain seq x y z
N MET A 1 54.15 3.26 14.81
CA MET A 1 54.85 2.59 15.93
C MET A 1 53.85 2.39 17.06
N ASN A 2 53.49 1.12 17.32
CA ASN A 2 52.94 0.46 18.54
C ASN A 2 51.90 1.18 19.44
N ARG A 3 50.69 0.62 19.57
CA ARG A 3 50.23 -0.54 20.38
C ARG A 3 49.96 -0.18 21.85
N LYS A 4 48.70 -0.44 22.25
CA LYS A 4 48.25 -1.07 23.51
C LYS A 4 48.91 -0.56 24.79
N GLN A 5 48.11 -0.03 25.71
CA GLN A 5 48.06 -0.37 27.15
C GLN A 5 47.34 0.76 27.91
N MET A 6 46.05 0.59 28.23
CA MET A 6 45.50 1.16 29.47
C MET A 6 44.25 0.37 29.88
N LYS A 7 44.51 -0.76 30.51
CA LYS A 7 43.54 -1.57 31.26
C LYS A 7 44.19 -1.74 32.65
N TRP A 8 43.42 -1.40 33.69
CA TRP A 8 43.57 -1.75 35.12
C TRP A 8 43.91 -0.60 36.08
N LEU A 9 42.90 -0.23 36.90
CA LEU A 9 42.86 -0.04 38.36
C LEU A 9 41.61 0.83 38.61
N PHE A 10 40.55 0.40 39.31
CA PHE A 10 40.51 0.22 40.76
C PHE A 10 39.37 -0.74 41.15
N VAL A 11 39.67 -1.62 42.11
CA VAL A 11 38.75 -2.55 42.77
C VAL A 11 38.86 -2.32 44.28
N LEU A 12 37.71 -2.44 44.97
CA LEU A 12 37.47 -2.69 46.41
C LEU A 12 37.64 -1.52 47.39
N VAL A 13 36.57 -1.10 48.08
CA VAL A 13 36.05 -1.66 49.36
C VAL A 13 34.86 -0.80 49.82
N GLY A 14 33.78 -1.42 50.32
CA GLY A 14 32.76 -0.70 51.10
C GLY A 14 31.46 -1.47 51.30
N ALA A 15 31.50 -2.55 52.08
CA ALA A 15 30.34 -3.32 52.50
C ALA A 15 29.40 -2.53 53.44
N LEU A 16 28.10 -2.58 53.20
CA LEU A 16 27.08 -2.37 54.24
C LEU A 16 25.94 -3.38 54.05
N VAL A 17 25.58 -4.01 55.15
CA VAL A 17 24.78 -5.23 55.27
C VAL A 17 23.38 -4.91 55.82
N LEU A 18 22.38 -5.56 55.18
CA LEU A 18 21.04 -5.96 55.63
C LEU A 18 20.05 -4.93 56.22
N LEU A 19 18.93 -4.77 55.51
CA LEU A 19 17.60 -4.90 56.12
C LEU A 19 16.63 -5.51 55.10
N ALA A 20 16.18 -6.73 55.42
CA ALA A 20 15.16 -7.47 54.72
C ALA A 20 13.79 -6.83 54.96
N ALA A 21 13.06 -6.54 53.89
CA ALA A 21 11.62 -6.34 53.93
C ALA A 21 10.99 -7.34 52.96
N CYS A 22 10.41 -8.41 53.51
CA CYS A 22 9.46 -9.25 52.81
C CYS A 22 8.26 -8.37 52.44
N GLN A 23 8.05 -8.12 51.15
CA GLN A 23 6.72 -7.80 50.65
C GLN A 23 6.22 -9.00 49.86
N ALA A 24 5.13 -9.58 50.37
CA ALA A 24 4.39 -10.62 49.69
C ALA A 24 3.79 -10.03 48.40
N GLU A 25 4.10 -10.65 47.27
CA GLU A 25 3.39 -10.44 46.02
C GLU A 25 1.93 -10.86 46.22
N THR A 26 1.04 -9.88 46.17
CA THR A 26 -0.40 -10.14 46.08
C THR A 26 -0.69 -10.54 44.64
N GLU A 27 -0.72 -11.85 44.39
CA GLU A 27 -1.17 -12.45 43.14
C GLU A 27 -2.61 -11.99 42.85
N LEU A 28 -2.81 -11.20 41.79
CA LEU A 28 -4.15 -10.85 41.31
C LEU A 28 -4.77 -12.09 40.65
N PRO A 29 -6.01 -12.49 41.00
CA PRO A 29 -6.66 -13.62 40.35
C PRO A 29 -6.97 -13.31 38.88
N PRO A 30 -7.00 -14.32 37.99
CA PRO A 30 -7.29 -14.10 36.58
C PRO A 30 -8.71 -13.55 36.40
N ALA A 31 -8.84 -12.54 35.55
CA ALA A 31 -10.12 -11.97 35.16
C ALA A 31 -10.95 -13.01 34.37
N THR A 32 -12.00 -13.53 34.99
CA THR A 32 -13.00 -14.37 34.32
C THR A 32 -13.87 -13.49 33.42
N LEU A 33 -13.63 -13.52 32.11
CA LEU A 33 -14.52 -12.92 31.12
C LEU A 33 -15.83 -13.70 31.07
N LEU A 34 -16.91 -13.11 31.60
CA LEU A 34 -18.27 -13.59 31.46
C LEU A 34 -18.78 -13.24 30.05
N ILE A 35 -19.13 -14.26 29.27
CA ILE A 35 -19.78 -14.13 27.96
C ILE A 35 -21.24 -13.69 28.20
N PRO A 36 -21.73 -12.60 27.59
CA PRO A 36 -23.14 -12.24 27.70
C PRO A 36 -24.00 -13.20 26.87
N THR A 37 -24.86 -13.94 27.56
CA THR A 37 -25.91 -14.80 27.03
C THR A 37 -26.95 -13.95 26.28
N SER A 38 -27.16 -14.20 24.98
CA SER A 38 -28.25 -13.56 24.24
C SER A 38 -29.61 -13.99 24.78
N ILE A 39 -30.39 -12.99 25.19
CA ILE A 39 -31.77 -13.14 25.66
C ILE A 39 -32.68 -13.21 24.43
N VAL A 40 -33.38 -14.33 24.28
CA VAL A 40 -34.49 -14.52 23.35
C VAL A 40 -35.77 -14.03 24.02
N PRO A 41 -36.57 -13.15 23.40
CA PRO A 41 -37.98 -13.01 23.76
C PRO A 41 -38.83 -13.95 22.90
N ALA A 42 -39.62 -14.79 23.59
CA ALA A 42 -40.72 -15.56 23.03
C ALA A 42 -42.05 -14.85 23.30
N ASN A 43 -42.88 -14.68 22.26
CA ASN A 43 -44.30 -15.05 22.19
C ASN A 43 -44.89 -14.56 20.84
N VAL A 44 -45.44 -15.43 19.97
CA VAL A 44 -46.82 -15.98 19.97
C VAL A 44 -47.83 -14.82 19.75
N ASP A 45 -48.59 -14.72 18.65
CA ASP A 45 -49.57 -15.70 18.18
C ASP A 45 -50.11 -15.42 16.75
N THR A 46 -50.67 -16.49 16.17
CA THR A 46 -51.78 -16.64 15.18
C THR A 46 -51.93 -15.82 13.90
N GLY A 47 -52.19 -16.54 12.80
CA GLY A 47 -52.98 -16.04 11.67
C GLY A 47 -52.78 -16.82 10.37
N GLY A 48 -53.66 -17.77 10.08
CA GLY A 48 -53.63 -18.56 8.85
C GLY A 48 -53.86 -17.73 7.57
N GLY A 49 -53.23 -18.19 6.48
CA GLY A 49 -53.42 -17.63 5.14
C GLY A 49 -52.94 -18.61 4.08
N GLN A 50 -53.90 -19.22 3.41
CA GLN A 50 -53.75 -20.20 2.34
C GLN A 50 -53.06 -19.62 1.09
N SER A 51 -52.23 -20.45 0.46
CA SER A 51 -52.13 -20.71 -0.99
C SER A 51 -52.36 -19.55 -1.97
N THR A 52 -51.33 -19.21 -2.76
CA THR A 52 -51.27 -19.55 -4.20
C THR A 52 -50.00 -18.94 -4.84
N LEU A 53 -49.24 -19.79 -5.53
CA LEU A 53 -48.15 -19.40 -6.43
C LEU A 53 -48.75 -18.88 -7.76
N PRO A 54 -48.35 -17.71 -8.28
CA PRO A 54 -48.62 -17.36 -9.67
C PRO A 54 -47.60 -18.02 -10.61
N ALA A 55 -48.13 -18.58 -11.70
CA ALA A 55 -47.45 -19.30 -12.78
C ALA A 55 -46.45 -18.42 -13.58
N PRO A 56 -45.48 -19.02 -14.28
CA PRO A 56 -44.56 -18.28 -15.15
C PRO A 56 -45.25 -17.80 -16.42
N VAL A 57 -45.06 -16.51 -16.75
CA VAL A 57 -45.54 -15.90 -17.99
C VAL A 57 -44.52 -16.16 -19.10
N THR A 58 -44.90 -17.00 -20.05
CA THR A 58 -44.17 -17.21 -21.31
C THR A 58 -44.53 -16.09 -22.28
N LEU A 59 -43.56 -15.26 -22.68
CA LEU A 59 -43.73 -14.30 -23.77
C LEU A 59 -42.90 -14.72 -24.98
N THR A 60 -43.63 -15.08 -26.04
CA THR A 60 -43.18 -15.45 -27.38
C THR A 60 -42.49 -14.27 -28.08
N PRO A 61 -41.40 -14.49 -28.85
CA PRO A 61 -40.78 -13.43 -29.64
C PRO A 61 -41.58 -13.12 -30.92
N VAL A 62 -41.77 -11.83 -31.18
CA VAL A 62 -42.33 -11.28 -32.44
C VAL A 62 -41.20 -11.16 -33.47
N PRO A 63 -41.35 -11.67 -34.70
CA PRO A 63 -40.38 -11.45 -35.76
C PRO A 63 -40.65 -10.10 -36.44
N THR A 64 -39.74 -9.15 -36.28
CA THR A 64 -39.75 -7.89 -37.05
C THR A 64 -38.70 -7.97 -38.15
N THR A 65 -39.17 -8.30 -39.34
CA THR A 65 -38.45 -8.19 -40.61
C THR A 65 -38.28 -6.71 -40.95
N ILE A 66 -37.05 -6.21 -41.01
CA ILE A 66 -36.75 -4.90 -41.61
C ILE A 66 -35.82 -5.15 -42.79
N ALA A 67 -36.30 -4.77 -43.96
CA ALA A 67 -35.58 -4.86 -45.22
C ALA A 67 -34.53 -3.75 -45.32
N GLU A 68 -33.40 -4.21 -45.84
CA GLU A 68 -32.17 -3.60 -46.31
C GLU A 68 -32.33 -2.32 -47.18
N THR A 69 -31.46 -1.33 -46.95
CA THR A 69 -30.94 -0.44 -48.01
C THR A 69 -29.47 -0.13 -47.74
N GLN A 70 -28.59 -0.87 -48.41
CA GLN A 70 -27.14 -0.66 -48.42
C GLN A 70 -26.77 0.22 -49.64
N PRO A 71 -26.11 1.37 -49.46
CA PRO A 71 -25.57 2.12 -50.59
C PRO A 71 -24.24 1.51 -51.07
N THR A 72 -24.23 1.14 -52.35
CA THR A 72 -23.06 0.71 -53.12
C THR A 72 -21.98 1.80 -53.13
N ALA A 73 -20.87 1.57 -52.44
CA ALA A 73 -19.65 2.36 -52.59
C ALA A 73 -18.65 1.60 -53.48
N THR A 74 -18.32 2.21 -54.62
CA THR A 74 -17.33 1.75 -55.60
C THR A 74 -15.95 1.66 -54.97
N ALA A 75 -15.41 0.45 -54.85
CA ALA A 75 -14.06 0.20 -54.34
C ALA A 75 -13.00 0.57 -55.40
N VAL A 76 -12.12 1.52 -55.05
CA VAL A 76 -10.87 1.79 -55.77
C VAL A 76 -9.79 0.90 -55.17
N SER A 77 -9.21 0.02 -55.99
CA SER A 77 -8.13 -0.88 -55.57
C SER A 77 -6.81 -0.11 -55.47
N ALA A 78 -6.29 0.04 -54.25
CA ALA A 78 -4.91 0.46 -54.00
C ALA A 78 -4.06 -0.78 -53.71
N THR A 79 -3.05 -1.03 -54.55
CA THR A 79 -2.05 -2.08 -54.33
C THR A 79 -1.09 -1.63 -53.25
N THR A 80 -1.25 -2.13 -52.02
CA THR A 80 -0.28 -1.95 -50.93
C THR A 80 0.66 -3.16 -50.86
N THR A 81 1.95 -2.90 -51.02
CA THR A 81 3.01 -3.87 -50.74
C THR A 81 3.00 -4.19 -49.23
N PRO A 82 2.90 -5.46 -48.81
CA PRO A 82 2.83 -5.78 -47.38
C PRO A 82 4.20 -5.56 -46.73
N ILE A 83 4.27 -4.59 -45.81
CA ILE A 83 5.37 -4.46 -44.87
C ILE A 83 5.24 -5.65 -43.90
N PRO A 84 6.29 -6.47 -43.67
CA PRO A 84 6.22 -7.55 -42.70
C PRO A 84 5.93 -6.95 -41.31
N PRO A 85 5.00 -7.52 -40.53
CA PRO A 85 4.77 -7.04 -39.18
C PRO A 85 6.03 -7.31 -38.36
N SER A 86 6.77 -6.25 -38.02
CA SER A 86 7.70 -6.28 -36.89
C SER A 86 6.89 -6.33 -35.60
N SER A 87 6.34 -7.50 -35.29
CA SER A 87 5.82 -7.78 -33.96
C SER A 87 7.00 -8.08 -33.04
N THR A 88 7.59 -7.04 -32.47
CA THR A 88 8.39 -7.21 -31.25
C THR A 88 7.50 -7.90 -30.23
N PRO A 89 7.84 -9.10 -29.72
CA PRO A 89 7.05 -9.76 -28.69
C PRO A 89 6.92 -8.82 -27.49
N ALA A 90 5.69 -8.61 -27.01
CA ALA A 90 5.48 -7.93 -25.73
C ALA A 90 6.30 -8.68 -24.67
N ALA A 91 7.25 -7.99 -24.03
CA ALA A 91 8.08 -8.58 -22.99
C ALA A 91 7.16 -9.20 -21.93
N ALA A 92 7.47 -10.43 -21.51
CA ALA A 92 6.70 -11.10 -20.46
C ALA A 92 6.80 -10.27 -19.17
N THR A 93 5.66 -9.88 -18.60
CA THR A 93 5.62 -9.13 -17.34
C THR A 93 6.09 -10.03 -16.20
N THR A 94 7.20 -9.63 -15.57
CA THR A 94 7.69 -10.26 -14.34
C THR A 94 7.31 -9.41 -13.14
N TYR A 95 7.14 -10.05 -11.99
CA TYR A 95 6.77 -9.46 -10.73
C TYR A 95 7.90 -9.59 -9.72
N ARG A 96 7.89 -8.70 -8.73
CA ARG A 96 8.74 -8.77 -7.54
C ARG A 96 7.93 -8.77 -6.26
N ILE A 97 8.51 -9.37 -5.23
CA ILE A 97 7.94 -9.39 -3.88
C ILE A 97 8.10 -8.01 -3.25
N ALA A 98 7.01 -7.44 -2.76
CA ALA A 98 6.95 -6.12 -2.13
C ALA A 98 6.15 -6.17 -0.83
N PHE A 99 6.45 -5.25 0.10
CA PHE A 99 5.75 -5.10 1.39
C PHE A 99 5.83 -6.34 2.29
N VAL A 100 6.98 -7.02 2.25
CA VAL A 100 7.36 -8.08 3.19
C VAL A 100 8.59 -7.57 3.92
N GLU A 101 8.61 -7.66 5.24
CA GLU A 101 9.75 -7.26 6.08
C GLU A 101 10.97 -8.16 5.82
N ASP A 102 12.19 -7.67 6.04
CA ASP A 102 13.44 -8.37 5.71
C ASP A 102 13.62 -9.66 6.55
N ASN A 103 12.94 -9.74 7.69
CA ASN A 103 12.91 -10.90 8.58
C ASN A 103 11.74 -11.86 8.32
N ASP A 104 10.93 -11.62 7.28
CA ASP A 104 9.75 -12.41 6.92
C ASP A 104 9.84 -12.96 5.48
N VAL A 105 8.88 -13.78 5.09
CA VAL A 105 8.79 -14.42 3.77
C VAL A 105 7.38 -14.41 3.21
N LEU A 106 7.27 -14.33 1.88
CA LEU A 106 6.01 -14.59 1.20
C LEU A 106 5.81 -16.09 1.03
N ASN A 107 4.85 -16.63 1.77
CA ASN A 107 4.44 -18.03 1.67
C ASN A 107 3.80 -18.34 0.30
N VAL A 108 4.35 -19.33 -0.40
CA VAL A 108 3.76 -19.95 -1.60
C VAL A 108 2.93 -21.15 -1.17
N ARG A 109 1.66 -21.21 -1.56
CA ARG A 109 0.69 -22.21 -1.09
C ARG A 109 0.24 -23.16 -2.19
N SER A 110 -0.25 -24.34 -1.81
CA SER A 110 -0.75 -25.35 -2.76
C SER A 110 -2.05 -24.94 -3.47
N GLY A 111 -2.74 -23.91 -2.98
CA GLY A 111 -4.00 -23.39 -3.52
C GLY A 111 -4.27 -21.97 -3.05
N ALA A 112 -5.27 -21.32 -3.66
CA ALA A 112 -5.71 -19.97 -3.29
C ALA A 112 -6.24 -19.93 -1.85
N GLY A 113 -5.61 -19.11 -0.99
CA GLY A 113 -6.07 -18.88 0.38
C GLY A 113 -5.12 -19.44 1.45
N VAL A 114 -5.17 -18.81 2.63
CA VAL A 114 -4.34 -19.15 3.79
C VAL A 114 -4.63 -20.53 4.40
N ALA A 115 -5.75 -21.16 4.05
CA ALA A 115 -6.11 -22.51 4.51
C ALA A 115 -5.31 -23.62 3.81
N ASN A 116 -4.71 -23.34 2.65
CA ASN A 116 -3.90 -24.30 1.90
C ASN A 116 -2.49 -24.43 2.49
N GLY A 117 -1.88 -25.61 2.34
CA GLY A 117 -0.53 -25.88 2.83
C GLY A 117 0.54 -25.03 2.12
N ILE A 118 1.62 -24.70 2.84
CA ILE A 118 2.78 -23.99 2.30
C ILE A 118 3.63 -25.01 1.51
N VAL A 119 3.96 -24.67 0.26
CA VAL A 119 4.77 -25.49 -0.66
C VAL A 119 6.11 -24.84 -1.02
N GLY A 120 6.33 -23.60 -0.58
CA GLY A 120 7.59 -22.89 -0.72
C GLY A 120 7.48 -21.48 -0.15
N GLU A 121 8.58 -20.75 -0.23
CA GLU A 121 8.73 -19.41 0.33
C GLU A 121 9.50 -18.54 -0.67
N LEU A 122 9.14 -17.27 -0.76
CA LEU A 122 9.83 -16.27 -1.57
C LEU A 122 10.31 -15.16 -0.65
N ALA A 123 11.60 -14.85 -0.73
CA ALA A 123 12.21 -13.79 0.06
C ALA A 123 11.73 -12.39 -0.39
N PRO A 124 11.78 -11.39 0.51
CA PRO A 124 11.48 -10.00 0.17
C PRO A 124 12.32 -9.49 -1.01
N GLY A 125 11.74 -8.61 -1.83
CA GLY A 125 12.43 -7.95 -2.93
C GLY A 125 12.76 -8.84 -4.15
N VAL A 126 12.65 -10.17 -4.03
CA VAL A 126 12.93 -11.13 -5.12
C VAL A 126 12.09 -10.81 -6.34
N ALA A 127 12.76 -10.64 -7.48
CA ALA A 127 12.16 -10.40 -8.79
C ALA A 127 12.13 -11.69 -9.63
N GLY A 128 11.48 -11.62 -10.80
CA GLY A 128 11.42 -12.74 -11.74
C GLY A 128 10.26 -13.71 -11.50
N VAL A 129 9.34 -13.36 -10.61
CA VAL A 129 8.11 -14.14 -10.40
C VAL A 129 7.18 -13.92 -11.59
N SER A 130 6.63 -14.98 -12.15
CA SER A 130 5.65 -14.91 -13.24
C SER A 130 4.28 -15.38 -12.73
N ILE A 131 3.23 -14.61 -13.02
CA ILE A 131 1.85 -15.06 -12.81
C ILE A 131 1.48 -16.00 -13.97
N THR A 132 1.07 -17.23 -13.65
CA THR A 132 0.88 -18.31 -14.65
C THR A 132 -0.56 -18.55 -15.06
N GLY A 133 -1.50 -17.82 -14.44
CA GLY A 133 -2.93 -18.01 -14.68
C GLY A 133 -3.78 -16.93 -14.01
N ASN A 134 -5.09 -17.11 -14.08
CA ASN A 134 -6.04 -16.18 -13.45
C ASN A 134 -5.98 -16.30 -11.93
N GLY A 135 -6.27 -15.18 -11.25
CA GLY A 135 -6.38 -15.15 -9.80
C GLY A 135 -7.78 -15.50 -9.29
N ASP A 136 -7.82 -16.00 -8.06
CA ASP A 136 -9.04 -16.32 -7.32
C ASP A 136 -9.20 -15.38 -6.12
N LEU A 137 -10.39 -14.80 -5.97
CA LEU A 137 -10.74 -13.97 -4.82
C LEU A 137 -11.16 -14.87 -3.66
N VAL A 138 -10.33 -14.96 -2.62
CA VAL A 138 -10.60 -15.78 -1.43
C VAL A 138 -10.52 -14.88 -0.20
N SER A 139 -11.62 -14.81 0.55
CA SER A 139 -11.74 -14.02 1.80
C SER A 139 -11.32 -12.55 1.63
N GLY A 140 -11.67 -11.93 0.50
CA GLY A 140 -11.38 -10.52 0.22
C GLY A 140 -9.94 -10.22 -0.21
N SER A 141 -9.14 -11.24 -0.54
CA SER A 141 -7.82 -11.07 -1.14
C SER A 141 -7.72 -11.85 -2.45
N THR A 142 -7.16 -11.23 -3.49
CA THR A 142 -6.86 -11.92 -4.74
C THR A 142 -5.60 -12.76 -4.59
N TRP A 143 -5.74 -14.08 -4.80
CA TRP A 143 -4.64 -15.03 -4.86
C TRP A 143 -4.31 -15.33 -6.31
N VAL A 144 -3.04 -15.35 -6.66
CA VAL A 144 -2.60 -15.61 -8.03
C VAL A 144 -1.67 -16.81 -8.08
N PRO A 145 -1.80 -17.69 -9.09
CA PRO A 145 -0.85 -18.76 -9.32
C PRO A 145 0.44 -18.18 -9.90
N VAL A 146 1.57 -18.56 -9.33
CA VAL A 146 2.88 -18.03 -9.66
C VAL A 146 3.92 -19.12 -9.84
N THR A 147 5.00 -18.78 -10.54
CA THR A 147 6.25 -19.54 -10.57
C THR A 147 7.46 -18.61 -10.61
N ASP A 148 8.54 -18.98 -9.93
CA ASP A 148 9.87 -18.36 -10.06
C ASP A 148 10.86 -19.27 -10.84
N GLY A 149 10.34 -20.36 -11.43
CA GLY A 149 11.11 -21.41 -12.09
C GLY A 149 11.60 -22.54 -11.16
N LYS A 150 11.57 -22.35 -9.83
CA LYS A 150 11.93 -23.36 -8.83
C LYS A 150 10.73 -23.84 -8.03
N VAL A 151 9.87 -22.91 -7.63
CA VAL A 151 8.65 -23.12 -6.87
C VAL A 151 7.46 -22.70 -7.73
N THR A 152 6.39 -23.48 -7.66
CA THR A 152 5.10 -23.16 -8.28
C THR A 152 4.00 -23.34 -7.24
N GLY A 153 3.08 -22.38 -7.18
CA GLY A 153 1.94 -22.42 -6.27
C GLY A 153 1.18 -21.11 -6.30
N TRP A 154 0.54 -20.76 -5.20
CA TRP A 154 -0.34 -19.60 -5.07
C TRP A 154 0.19 -18.63 -4.01
N VAL A 155 0.19 -17.35 -4.34
CA VAL A 155 0.56 -16.29 -3.40
C VAL A 155 -0.54 -15.25 -3.33
N ASN A 156 -0.59 -14.49 -2.24
CA ASN A 156 -1.48 -13.34 -2.14
C ASN A 156 -0.93 -12.22 -3.05
N GLY A 157 -1.71 -11.83 -4.05
CA GLY A 157 -1.32 -10.87 -5.07
C GLY A 157 -1.01 -9.48 -4.52
N ARG A 158 -1.42 -9.15 -3.29
CA ARG A 158 -1.11 -7.85 -2.66
C ARG A 158 0.40 -7.62 -2.43
N PHE A 159 1.20 -8.69 -2.40
CA PHE A 159 2.65 -8.65 -2.18
C PHE A 159 3.44 -8.72 -3.49
N LEU A 160 2.79 -8.54 -4.64
CA LEU A 160 3.42 -8.56 -5.95
C LEU A 160 3.29 -7.20 -6.62
N THR A 161 4.37 -6.69 -7.18
CA THR A 161 4.34 -5.53 -8.08
C THR A 161 5.08 -5.85 -9.36
N GLU A 162 4.67 -5.26 -10.48
CA GLU A 162 5.38 -5.44 -11.75
C GLU A 162 6.81 -4.89 -11.62
N VAL A 163 7.77 -5.61 -12.18
CA VAL A 163 9.17 -5.16 -12.24
C VAL A 163 9.27 -4.10 -13.32
N ILE A 164 9.66 -2.89 -12.92
CA ILE A 164 9.95 -1.79 -13.83
C ILE A 164 11.38 -1.32 -13.57
N PRO A 165 12.27 -1.40 -14.56
CA PRO A 165 13.61 -0.85 -14.45
C PRO A 165 13.54 0.64 -14.11
N SER A 166 14.35 1.09 -13.16
CA SER A 166 14.34 2.47 -12.66
C SER A 166 14.47 3.50 -13.78
N ALA A 167 15.33 3.26 -14.78
CA ALA A 167 15.47 4.17 -15.92
C ALA A 167 14.18 4.31 -16.74
N GLN A 168 13.42 3.22 -16.90
CA GLN A 168 12.13 3.26 -17.58
C GLN A 168 11.10 3.99 -16.72
N PHE A 169 11.02 3.68 -15.43
CA PHE A 169 10.11 4.34 -14.49
C PHE A 169 10.34 5.85 -14.44
N CYS A 170 11.60 6.29 -14.28
CA CYS A 170 11.95 7.70 -14.18
C CYS A 170 11.69 8.48 -15.48
N ALA A 171 11.66 7.81 -16.63
CA ALA A 171 11.40 8.45 -17.93
C ALA A 171 9.92 8.36 -18.37
N ASP A 172 9.07 7.66 -17.63
CA ASP A 172 7.68 7.40 -18.04
C ASP A 172 6.76 8.58 -17.72
N GLN A 173 6.17 9.18 -18.75
CA GLN A 173 5.25 10.30 -18.60
C GLN A 173 4.01 9.93 -17.78
N ALA A 174 3.54 8.69 -17.83
CA ALA A 174 2.37 8.27 -17.07
C ALA A 174 2.61 8.33 -15.55
N VAL A 175 3.86 8.19 -15.10
CA VAL A 175 4.25 8.36 -13.70
C VAL A 175 4.19 9.84 -13.31
N LEU A 176 4.69 10.73 -14.17
CA LEU A 176 4.62 12.18 -13.93
C LEU A 176 3.17 12.68 -13.92
N ASP A 177 2.33 12.16 -14.80
CA ASP A 177 0.89 12.46 -14.85
C ASP A 177 0.16 11.94 -13.59
N LEU A 178 0.58 10.80 -13.02
CA LEU A 178 0.07 10.29 -11.75
C LEU A 178 0.41 11.25 -10.59
N LEU A 179 1.65 11.75 -10.53
CA LEU A 179 2.07 12.71 -9.51
C LEU A 179 1.34 14.05 -9.65
N ALA A 180 1.10 14.52 -10.88
CA ALA A 180 0.31 15.71 -11.14
C ALA A 180 -1.15 15.52 -10.68
N GLN A 181 -1.76 14.36 -10.95
CA GLN A 181 -3.10 14.03 -10.45
C GLN A 181 -3.16 13.96 -8.92
N LEU A 182 -2.12 13.46 -8.26
CA LEU A 182 -2.04 13.49 -6.80
C LEU A 182 -2.06 14.93 -6.28
N LYS A 183 -1.25 15.83 -6.85
CA LYS A 183 -1.27 17.25 -6.47
C LYS A 183 -2.66 17.88 -6.68
N THR A 184 -3.29 17.62 -7.82
CA THR A 184 -4.66 18.09 -8.09
C THR A 184 -5.66 17.56 -7.06
N ALA A 185 -5.58 16.27 -6.71
CA ALA A 185 -6.47 15.67 -5.73
C ALA A 185 -6.32 16.32 -4.35
N VAL A 186 -5.09 16.62 -3.92
CA VAL A 186 -4.80 17.31 -2.66
C VAL A 186 -5.28 18.77 -2.69
N GLU A 187 -4.98 19.50 -3.76
CA GLU A 187 -5.37 20.91 -3.93
C GLU A 187 -6.90 21.08 -3.88
N GLN A 188 -7.62 20.22 -4.60
CA GLN A 188 -9.08 20.26 -4.71
C GLN A 188 -9.78 19.50 -3.58
N LYS A 189 -9.03 18.80 -2.73
CA LYS A 189 -9.55 17.87 -1.70
C LYS A 189 -10.51 16.84 -2.31
N ASP A 190 -10.17 16.36 -3.51
CA ASP A 190 -11.00 15.46 -4.30
C ASP A 190 -10.75 13.99 -3.90
N ASN A 191 -11.62 13.47 -3.03
CA ASN A 191 -11.58 12.08 -2.59
C ASN A 191 -11.77 11.08 -3.74
N VAL A 192 -12.57 11.43 -4.76
CA VAL A 192 -12.86 10.53 -5.89
C VAL A 192 -11.61 10.38 -6.74
N LEU A 193 -10.94 11.50 -7.05
CA LEU A 193 -9.68 11.48 -7.78
C LEU A 193 -8.61 10.72 -7.00
N LEU A 194 -8.38 11.04 -5.72
CA LEU A 194 -7.37 10.35 -4.91
C LEU A 194 -7.62 8.83 -4.84
N ALA A 195 -8.87 8.42 -4.63
CA ALA A 195 -9.24 7.00 -4.58
C ALA A 195 -8.94 6.26 -5.90
N GLN A 196 -9.03 6.93 -7.06
CA GLN A 196 -8.69 6.35 -8.36
C GLN A 196 -7.18 6.16 -8.57
N LEU A 197 -6.34 6.89 -7.83
CA LEU A 197 -4.89 6.76 -7.89
C LEU A 197 -4.36 5.64 -7.00
N ILE A 198 -5.18 5.13 -6.07
CA ILE A 198 -4.81 4.11 -5.09
C ILE A 198 -5.36 2.74 -5.52
N HIS A 199 -4.54 1.69 -5.43
CA HIS A 199 -5.00 0.36 -5.83
C HIS A 199 -6.13 -0.16 -4.91
N PRO A 200 -7.24 -0.70 -5.46
CA PRO A 200 -8.46 -1.05 -4.73
C PRO A 200 -8.29 -2.13 -3.65
N GLU A 201 -7.32 -3.02 -3.77
CA GLU A 201 -7.04 -4.04 -2.73
C GLU A 201 -5.82 -3.72 -1.88
N ARG A 202 -4.88 -2.90 -2.37
CA ARG A 202 -3.57 -2.69 -1.72
C ARG A 202 -3.54 -1.45 -0.85
N GLY A 203 -4.42 -0.48 -1.14
CA GLY A 203 -4.49 0.74 -0.37
C GLY A 203 -3.26 1.63 -0.54
N LEU A 204 -3.21 2.67 0.29
CA LEU A 204 -2.11 3.61 0.37
C LEU A 204 -1.48 3.50 1.75
N ARG A 205 -0.18 3.24 1.80
CA ARG A 205 0.59 3.25 3.06
C ARG A 205 1.10 4.65 3.32
N ILE A 206 1.01 5.10 4.56
CA ILE A 206 1.52 6.41 4.95
C ILE A 206 2.37 6.25 6.20
N ARG A 207 3.52 6.93 6.18
CA ARG A 207 4.40 7.10 7.34
C ARG A 207 4.85 8.55 7.40
N VAL A 208 4.95 9.08 8.61
CA VAL A 208 5.58 10.38 8.88
C VAL A 208 6.87 10.08 9.60
N ASN A 209 8.00 10.33 8.96
CA ASN A 209 9.30 9.72 9.26
C ASN A 209 9.34 8.20 9.05
N TRP A 210 10.53 7.68 8.75
CA TRP A 210 10.72 6.29 8.36
C TRP A 210 10.50 5.28 9.51
N TRP A 211 10.67 5.74 10.74
CA TRP A 211 10.65 4.92 11.96
C TRP A 211 9.29 4.88 12.67
N ASN A 212 8.38 5.80 12.33
CA ASN A 212 7.01 5.81 12.87
C ASN A 212 6.16 4.69 12.24
N PRO A 213 5.04 4.30 12.88
CA PRO A 213 4.19 3.21 12.43
C PRO A 213 3.62 3.45 11.02
N GLU A 214 3.39 2.35 10.30
CA GLU A 214 2.66 2.36 9.03
C GLU A 214 1.16 2.50 9.27
N VAL A 215 0.54 3.47 8.61
CA VAL A 215 -0.91 3.55 8.49
C VAL A 215 -1.31 3.09 7.08
N LEU A 216 -2.07 1.99 7.01
CA LEU A 216 -2.60 1.47 5.75
C LEU A 216 -4.04 1.96 5.52
N LEU A 217 -4.22 2.77 4.48
CA LEU A 217 -5.51 3.32 4.06
C LEU A 217 -6.08 2.48 2.90
N ASN A 218 -7.00 1.58 3.22
CA ASN A 218 -7.62 0.66 2.25
C ASN A 218 -9.15 0.65 2.36
N GLY A 219 -9.80 -0.15 1.50
CA GLY A 219 -11.27 -0.29 1.51
C GLY A 219 -11.99 1.05 1.34
N ASP A 220 -12.99 1.28 2.18
CA ASP A 220 -13.86 2.46 2.14
C ASP A 220 -13.16 3.74 2.62
N ALA A 221 -12.10 3.63 3.44
CA ALA A 221 -11.40 4.80 3.99
C ALA A 221 -10.83 5.72 2.90
N ARG A 222 -10.45 5.16 1.75
CA ARG A 222 -9.91 5.92 0.61
C ARG A 222 -10.91 6.89 0.00
N ALA A 223 -12.20 6.59 0.09
CA ALA A 223 -13.25 7.40 -0.50
C ALA A 223 -13.58 8.66 0.34
N THR A 224 -12.99 8.79 1.53
CA THR A 224 -13.32 9.86 2.47
C THR A 224 -12.10 10.51 3.12
N LEU A 225 -10.87 10.25 2.66
CA LEU A 225 -9.64 10.73 3.33
C LEU A 225 -9.63 12.22 3.67
N PHE A 226 -10.05 13.09 2.76
CA PHE A 226 -10.03 14.54 2.96
C PHE A 226 -11.19 15.08 3.81
N THR A 227 -12.22 14.27 4.07
CA THR A 227 -13.45 14.68 4.77
C THR A 227 -13.75 13.84 6.01
N GLY A 228 -13.06 12.71 6.14
CA GLY A 228 -13.25 11.73 7.19
C GLY A 228 -12.57 12.16 8.47
N SER A 229 -13.19 11.79 9.59
CA SER A 229 -12.70 12.06 10.94
C SER A 229 -12.13 10.81 11.61
N THR A 230 -11.92 9.72 10.85
CA THR A 230 -11.30 8.50 11.39
C THR A 230 -9.91 8.84 11.90
N SER A 231 -9.68 8.61 13.19
CA SER A 231 -8.40 8.88 13.84
C SER A 231 -7.45 7.71 13.62
N TYR A 232 -6.20 8.03 13.31
CA TYR A 232 -5.09 7.09 13.17
C TYR A 232 -3.95 7.50 14.11
N ASP A 233 -3.14 6.52 14.47
CA ASP A 233 -1.87 6.74 15.15
C ASP A 233 -0.77 6.91 14.10
N TRP A 234 -0.28 8.13 13.94
CA TRP A 234 0.81 8.48 13.03
C TRP A 234 2.19 8.38 13.70
N GLY A 235 2.22 7.96 14.97
CA GLY A 235 3.43 7.81 15.77
C GLY A 235 3.64 8.96 16.74
N VAL A 236 4.85 9.51 16.76
CA VAL A 236 5.20 10.66 17.61
C VAL A 236 5.90 11.73 16.80
N HIS A 237 5.75 12.98 17.23
CA HIS A 237 6.48 14.10 16.66
C HIS A 237 7.97 13.99 16.98
N ASP A 238 8.80 14.24 15.98
CA ASP A 238 10.25 14.34 16.17
C ASP A 238 10.57 15.52 17.10
N GLY A 239 11.68 15.47 17.83
CA GLY A 239 12.08 16.50 18.80
C GLY A 239 11.29 16.48 20.11
N SER A 240 9.96 16.62 20.06
CA SER A 240 9.10 16.69 21.26
C SER A 240 8.74 15.33 21.86
N GLY A 241 8.57 14.30 21.03
CA GLY A 241 8.09 12.98 21.45
C GLY A 241 6.60 12.93 21.80
N GLU A 242 5.84 14.00 21.52
CA GLU A 242 4.40 14.03 21.77
C GLU A 242 3.65 13.08 20.81
N PRO A 243 2.56 12.43 21.25
CA PRO A 243 1.75 11.58 20.40
C PRO A 243 1.20 12.32 19.19
N PHE A 244 1.42 11.76 18.00
CA PHE A 244 0.88 12.28 16.76
C PHE A 244 -0.33 11.45 16.33
N VAL A 245 -1.51 11.85 16.79
CA VAL A 245 -2.76 11.11 16.59
C VAL A 245 -3.82 12.04 16.02
N GLY A 246 -4.48 11.62 14.94
CA GLY A 246 -5.58 12.37 14.36
C GLY A 246 -6.03 11.80 13.03
N SER A 247 -6.93 12.51 12.36
CA SER A 247 -7.45 12.06 11.07
C SER A 247 -6.53 12.42 9.92
N PHE A 248 -6.67 11.73 8.79
CA PHE A 248 -5.94 12.13 7.57
C PHE A 248 -6.23 13.60 7.21
N SER A 249 -7.47 14.05 7.36
CA SER A 249 -7.87 15.42 7.02
C SER A 249 -7.33 16.48 7.99
N SER A 250 -7.12 16.13 9.26
CA SER A 250 -6.60 17.06 10.28
C SER A 250 -5.07 17.09 10.34
N GLU A 251 -4.42 15.95 10.12
CA GLU A 251 -2.96 15.83 10.30
C GLU A 251 -2.21 15.80 8.96
N ILE A 252 -2.55 14.85 8.08
CA ILE A 252 -1.77 14.58 6.86
C ILE A 252 -2.09 15.57 5.73
N LEU A 253 -3.35 15.97 5.57
CA LEU A 253 -3.76 16.91 4.53
C LEU A 253 -3.01 18.26 4.65
N PRO A 254 -2.92 18.92 5.83
CA PRO A 254 -2.11 20.13 5.96
C PRO A 254 -0.64 19.94 5.54
N MET A 255 -0.01 18.82 5.90
CA MET A 255 1.37 18.51 5.50
C MET A 255 1.51 18.29 3.98
N LEU A 256 0.53 17.65 3.34
CA LEU A 256 0.49 17.56 1.88
C LEU A 256 0.29 18.93 1.23
N GLN A 257 -0.58 19.77 1.79
CA GLN A 257 -0.80 21.12 1.27
C GLN A 257 0.44 22.01 1.41
N GLU A 258 1.17 21.88 2.51
CA GLU A 258 2.38 22.64 2.75
C GLU A 258 3.55 22.11 1.92
N ASP A 259 3.90 20.84 2.01
CA ASP A 259 5.15 20.34 1.42
C ASP A 259 4.97 19.77 0.01
N LEU A 260 3.89 19.04 -0.27
CA LEU A 260 3.69 18.43 -1.60
C LEU A 260 3.32 19.48 -2.65
N LEU A 261 2.38 20.38 -2.33
CA LEU A 261 1.91 21.39 -3.29
C LEU A 261 2.95 22.49 -3.52
N ARG A 262 3.73 22.85 -2.48
CA ARG A 262 4.78 23.88 -2.58
C ARG A 262 6.16 23.32 -2.96
N ALA A 263 6.29 22.01 -3.17
CA ALA A 263 7.53 21.40 -3.65
C ALA A 263 7.97 22.01 -4.99
N THR A 264 9.17 22.58 -5.00
CA THR A 264 9.82 23.17 -6.18
C THR A 264 10.87 22.25 -6.80
N GLU A 265 11.31 21.23 -6.06
CA GLU A 265 12.28 20.26 -6.52
C GLU A 265 11.71 18.84 -6.52
N MET A 266 12.13 18.04 -7.50
CA MET A 266 11.73 16.65 -7.64
C MET A 266 12.89 15.80 -8.13
N ARG A 267 13.05 14.60 -7.57
CA ARG A 267 14.04 13.60 -8.00
C ARG A 267 13.44 12.21 -8.01
N CYS A 268 13.89 11.38 -8.95
CA CYS A 268 13.46 9.99 -9.07
C CYS A 268 14.46 9.08 -8.34
N ASN A 269 13.95 8.18 -7.49
CA ASN A 269 14.76 7.19 -6.74
C ASN A 269 15.95 7.78 -5.97
N ASP A 270 15.83 9.02 -5.54
CA ASP A 270 16.78 9.72 -4.71
C ASP A 270 15.97 10.58 -3.74
N ILE A 271 16.19 10.43 -2.43
CA ILE A 271 15.42 11.18 -1.43
C ILE A 271 16.10 12.52 -1.22
N LEU A 272 15.46 13.59 -1.69
CA LEU A 272 15.84 14.95 -1.33
C LEU A 272 15.47 15.27 0.12
N ALA A 273 16.36 15.93 0.85
CA ALA A 273 16.11 16.47 2.18
C ALA A 273 17.00 17.69 2.42
N GLY A 274 16.56 18.57 3.32
CA GLY A 274 17.39 19.66 3.83
C GLY A 274 18.32 19.20 4.96
N PRO A 275 19.04 20.13 5.61
CA PRO A 275 19.85 19.83 6.77
C PRO A 275 19.03 19.18 7.89
N THR A 276 19.48 18.02 8.38
CA THR A 276 18.92 17.32 9.55
C THR A 276 19.99 16.48 10.24
N ALA A 277 19.81 16.22 11.54
CA ALA A 277 20.65 15.32 12.32
C ALA A 277 20.20 13.85 12.19
N GLY A 278 18.92 13.62 11.89
CA GLY A 278 18.33 12.30 11.70
C GLY A 278 18.69 11.62 10.38
N PHE A 279 18.36 10.33 10.30
CA PHE A 279 18.46 9.56 9.05
C PHE A 279 17.24 9.84 8.16
N VAL A 280 17.49 10.09 6.88
CA VAL A 280 16.47 10.15 5.84
C VAL A 280 16.65 8.95 4.92
N GLN A 281 15.75 7.98 5.04
CA GLN A 281 15.80 6.71 4.31
C GLN A 281 14.41 6.15 4.10
N LEU A 282 14.24 5.23 3.15
CA LEU A 282 12.98 4.51 3.02
C LEU A 282 12.73 3.60 4.24
N PRO A 283 11.47 3.40 4.64
CA PRO A 283 11.08 2.33 5.54
C PRO A 283 11.48 0.94 4.99
N GLU A 284 11.64 -0.02 5.89
CA GLU A 284 11.89 -1.41 5.52
C GLU A 284 10.77 -1.97 4.62
N GLY A 285 11.14 -2.79 3.62
CA GLY A 285 10.21 -3.41 2.67
C GLY A 285 9.67 -2.49 1.55
N TYR A 286 10.12 -1.23 1.48
CA TYR A 286 9.67 -0.25 0.47
C TYR A 286 10.64 -0.11 -0.73
N ASP A 287 11.85 -0.66 -0.60
CA ASP A 287 12.90 -0.74 -1.64
C ASP A 287 12.44 -1.54 -2.87
N ALA A 288 11.38 -2.32 -2.71
CA ALA A 288 10.74 -3.04 -3.80
C ALA A 288 10.09 -2.12 -4.84
N LEU A 289 9.94 -0.81 -4.58
CA LEU A 289 9.26 0.12 -5.48
C LEU A 289 10.16 1.27 -5.89
N ASN A 290 9.93 1.78 -7.10
CA ASN A 290 10.48 3.06 -7.50
C ASN A 290 9.61 4.19 -6.94
N TYR A 291 10.20 5.36 -6.76
CA TYR A 291 9.55 6.51 -6.15
C TYR A 291 10.04 7.83 -6.73
N TYR A 292 9.31 8.89 -6.42
CA TYR A 292 9.76 10.27 -6.58
C TYR A 292 9.75 10.97 -5.23
N SER A 293 10.81 11.74 -4.92
CA SER A 293 10.78 12.71 -3.83
C SER A 293 10.33 14.05 -4.36
N LEU A 294 9.35 14.68 -3.72
CA LEU A 294 8.92 16.05 -3.96
C LEU A 294 9.33 16.90 -2.76
N TYR A 295 10.27 17.81 -2.99
CA TYR A 295 10.95 18.57 -1.96
C TYR A 295 10.57 20.05 -2.00
N ARG A 296 10.16 20.58 -0.85
CA ARG A 296 10.06 22.00 -0.56
C ARG A 296 11.30 22.43 0.24
N PRO A 297 12.23 23.19 -0.37
CA PRO A 297 13.33 23.80 0.35
C PRO A 297 12.84 24.79 1.41
N ALA A 298 13.67 25.03 2.43
CA ALA A 298 13.50 26.15 3.35
C ALA A 298 13.36 27.47 2.58
N ALA A 299 12.49 28.37 3.07
CA ALA A 299 12.26 29.66 2.42
C ALA A 299 13.47 30.62 2.54
N ASP A 300 14.34 30.41 3.53
CA ASP A 300 15.51 31.23 3.80
C ASP A 300 16.81 30.39 3.85
N GLU A 301 17.94 31.09 3.98
CA GLU A 301 19.26 30.46 4.02
C GLU A 301 19.52 29.69 5.34
N SER A 302 18.60 29.73 6.31
CA SER A 302 18.76 28.98 7.55
C SER A 302 18.74 27.47 7.31
N GLY A 303 18.06 27.03 6.25
CA GLY A 303 17.85 25.63 5.95
C GLY A 303 16.90 24.95 6.94
N PHE A 304 16.18 25.70 7.77
CA PHE A 304 15.14 25.22 8.67
C PHE A 304 13.77 25.31 7.99
N ASP A 305 12.79 24.51 8.43
CA ASP A 305 11.47 24.43 7.79
C ASP A 305 11.53 23.98 6.31
N TRP A 306 12.16 22.84 6.06
CA TRP A 306 12.03 22.13 4.80
C TRP A 306 11.11 20.92 4.96
N GLY A 307 10.54 20.44 3.86
CA GLY A 307 9.71 19.22 3.86
C GLY A 307 9.79 18.43 2.56
N THR A 308 9.72 17.11 2.65
CA THR A 308 9.78 16.18 1.53
C THR A 308 8.67 15.14 1.64
N TRP A 309 7.94 14.93 0.54
CA TRP A 309 7.13 13.74 0.35
C TRP A 309 7.81 12.76 -0.61
N VAL A 310 8.09 11.56 -0.14
CA VAL A 310 8.52 10.43 -0.95
C VAL A 310 7.29 9.65 -1.39
N VAL A 311 7.02 9.64 -2.69
CA VAL A 311 5.83 9.03 -3.30
C VAL A 311 6.23 7.74 -4.02
N GLY A 312 5.94 6.61 -3.38
CA GLY A 312 6.15 5.28 -3.93
C GLY A 312 5.06 4.90 -4.92
N VAL A 313 5.46 4.39 -6.08
CA VAL A 313 4.55 4.07 -7.17
C VAL A 313 4.72 2.60 -7.55
N GLU A 314 3.60 1.89 -7.58
CA GLU A 314 3.51 0.51 -8.06
C GLU A 314 2.85 0.45 -9.43
N ARG A 315 3.01 -0.69 -10.11
CA ARG A 315 2.27 -0.96 -11.35
C ARG A 315 1.63 -2.33 -11.29
N TRP A 316 0.38 -2.37 -11.73
CA TRP A 316 -0.42 -3.57 -11.77
C TRP A 316 -1.32 -3.58 -13.01
N ASN A 317 -1.25 -4.66 -13.77
CA ASN A 317 -1.90 -4.83 -15.07
C ASN A 317 -1.65 -3.64 -16.01
N GLY A 318 -0.40 -3.18 -16.05
CA GLY A 318 0.03 -2.08 -16.90
C GLY A 318 -0.36 -0.67 -16.43
N ARG A 319 -1.10 -0.52 -15.33
CA ARG A 319 -1.50 0.78 -14.76
C ARG A 319 -0.69 1.12 -13.50
N TYR A 320 -0.27 2.38 -13.39
CA TYR A 320 0.41 2.90 -12.20
C TYR A 320 -0.58 3.30 -11.10
N TYR A 321 -0.17 3.06 -9.85
CA TYR A 321 -0.90 3.42 -8.64
C TYR A 321 0.04 3.99 -7.59
N LEU A 322 -0.48 4.91 -6.76
CA LEU A 322 0.15 5.31 -5.52
C LEU A 322 0.14 4.13 -4.56
N SER A 323 1.30 3.83 -3.97
CA SER A 323 1.45 2.69 -3.06
C SER A 323 1.85 3.12 -1.65
N TYR A 324 2.77 4.08 -1.54
CA TYR A 324 3.11 4.68 -0.26
C TYR A 324 3.42 6.17 -0.36
N LEU A 325 3.24 6.87 0.76
CA LEU A 325 3.72 8.22 1.02
C LEU A 325 4.57 8.20 2.29
N VAL A 326 5.80 8.68 2.22
CA VAL A 326 6.66 8.87 3.40
C VAL A 326 7.04 10.33 3.48
N HIS A 327 6.72 10.97 4.59
CA HIS A 327 7.06 12.37 4.82
C HIS A 327 8.31 12.51 5.68
N PHE A 328 9.10 13.53 5.37
CA PHE A 328 10.22 13.99 6.19
C PHE A 328 10.14 15.51 6.26
N GLU A 329 10.43 16.08 7.42
CA GLU A 329 10.53 17.52 7.61
C GLU A 329 11.66 17.86 8.58
N TRP A 330 11.96 19.15 8.65
CA TRP A 330 12.85 19.66 9.70
C TRP A 330 12.24 19.42 11.10
N GLU A 331 13.05 18.91 12.02
CA GLU A 331 12.67 18.62 13.41
C GLU A 331 12.24 19.91 14.14
N ILE A 332 11.02 19.94 14.69
CA ILE A 332 10.48 21.05 15.50
C ILE A 332 10.37 20.65 16.97
#